data_AF-A0A955F1L5-F1
#
_entry.id   AF-A0A955F1L5-F1
#
_cell.length_a   1.000
_cell.length_b   1.000
_cell.length_c   1.000
_cell.angle_alpha   90.00
_cell.angle_beta   90.00
_cell.angle_gamma   90.00
#
_symmetry.space_group_name_H-M   'P 1'
#
loop_
_entity.id
_entity.type
_entity.pdbx_description
1 polymer ?
#
loop_
_entity_poly.entity_id
_entity_poly.type
_entity_poly.pdbx_seq_one_letter_code
_entity_poly.pdbx_strand_id
1 'polypeptide(L)'
;MSHSEPQLSPTVAALVDLVVRHHDAGFFVHDPAPSVLVFDPSTHAPILPDHELEKRSHTDVAHLAVGQLWSLLQGASPRTKLNAAGTYCQRRGFELDLADALVLHTKAEIERCFHRNRDFKVVQSGGMVWHVRRSLCRDVHDVVLDAPDRFLDLESAKILKNGRGTTVAETPGGAVLKRFNLKKYRNIVKHQFASSRARRAYQKAFHLELMGIKTPRAIAFADRTTLGLVHRSYLLMEQVPDVVEGAQAIREWHDERSAKRTLALGEAGTLVGRLHGAGFANRDLKASNLLAAPDGRVWLIDLDGVQHSGRVNEEIRIKNLRRMVRDLPVYGDLSLRDSLQFLRAYSRAGQNGGAKSLFRRLRDPE
;
A
#
# COMPACT_ATOMS: atom_id res chain seq x y z
N MET A 1 7.10 12.35 29.12
CA MET A 1 8.10 13.38 28.76
C MET A 1 7.67 14.00 27.45
N SER A 2 7.54 15.33 27.42
CA SER A 2 6.92 16.13 26.36
C SER A 2 7.48 15.81 24.97
N HIS A 3 6.62 15.32 24.08
CA HIS A 3 6.94 15.21 22.66
C HIS A 3 6.98 16.63 22.08
N SER A 4 8.18 17.17 21.82
CA SER A 4 8.32 18.30 20.92
C SER A 4 7.84 17.85 19.55
N GLU A 5 6.73 18.42 19.06
CA GLU A 5 6.31 18.27 17.66
C GLU A 5 7.52 18.56 16.76
N PRO A 6 7.76 17.79 15.68
CA PRO A 6 8.75 18.17 14.70
C PRO A 6 8.26 19.46 14.04
N GLN A 7 8.78 20.58 14.53
CA GLN A 7 8.49 21.91 14.03
C GLN A 7 8.91 21.95 12.55
N LEU A 8 8.04 22.54 11.73
CA LEU A 8 8.39 22.89 10.35
C LEU A 8 9.73 23.65 10.36
N SER A 9 10.53 23.50 9.30
CA SER A 9 11.72 24.33 9.19
C SER A 9 11.32 25.81 9.25
N PRO A 10 12.14 26.71 9.82
CA PRO A 10 11.82 28.12 9.93
C PRO A 10 11.38 28.73 8.59
N THR A 11 12.01 28.29 7.49
CA THR A 11 11.67 28.69 6.11
C THR A 11 10.26 28.25 5.71
N VAL A 12 9.87 26.99 5.96
CA VAL A 12 8.54 26.49 5.60
C VAL A 12 7.47 27.16 6.47
N ALA A 13 7.73 27.32 7.77
CA ALA A 13 6.82 28.04 8.67
C ALA A 13 6.63 29.50 8.22
N ALA A 14 7.71 30.22 7.91
CA ALA A 14 7.64 31.60 7.44
C ALA A 14 6.90 31.75 6.11
N LEU A 15 7.05 30.79 5.19
CA LEU A 15 6.32 30.79 3.93
C LEU A 15 4.84 30.46 4.11
N VAL A 16 4.47 29.51 4.99
CA VAL A 16 3.07 29.28 5.36
C VAL A 16 2.47 30.57 5.92
N ASP A 17 3.19 31.28 6.79
CA ASP A 17 2.73 32.54 7.40
C ASP A 17 2.61 33.68 6.37
N LEU A 18 3.51 33.71 5.39
CA LEU A 18 3.46 34.67 4.29
C LEU A 18 2.25 34.42 3.39
N VAL A 19 1.98 33.16 3.05
CA VAL A 19 0.82 32.76 2.26
C VAL A 19 -0.48 33.08 3.00
N VAL A 20 -0.57 32.76 4.30
CA VAL A 20 -1.74 33.11 5.14
C VAL A 20 -1.98 34.63 5.13
N ARG A 21 -0.95 35.46 5.33
CA ARG A 21 -1.09 36.92 5.33
C ARG A 21 -1.57 37.49 3.99
N HIS A 22 -1.02 37.01 2.87
CA HIS A 22 -1.47 37.46 1.54
C HIS A 22 -2.91 37.03 1.27
N HIS A 23 -3.30 35.90 1.85
CA HIS A 23 -4.63 35.38 1.70
C HIS A 23 -5.66 36.11 2.56
N ASP A 24 -5.35 36.45 3.81
CA ASP A 24 -6.20 37.30 4.66
C ASP A 24 -6.36 38.72 4.07
N ALA A 25 -5.36 39.19 3.32
CA ALA A 25 -5.40 40.46 2.60
C ALA A 25 -6.19 40.42 1.27
N GLY A 26 -6.78 39.27 0.90
CA GLY A 26 -7.65 39.16 -0.27
C GLY A 26 -6.92 39.13 -1.63
N PHE A 27 -5.63 38.79 -1.66
CA PHE A 27 -4.85 38.75 -2.91
C PHE A 27 -5.08 37.48 -3.76
N PHE A 28 -5.94 36.55 -3.32
CA PHE A 28 -6.34 35.37 -4.10
C PHE A 28 -7.80 35.46 -4.54
N VAL A 29 -8.08 35.10 -5.80
CA VAL A 29 -9.43 35.16 -6.41
C VAL A 29 -10.34 34.03 -5.90
N HIS A 30 -9.75 32.93 -5.44
CA HIS A 30 -10.42 31.80 -4.80
C HIS A 30 -9.64 31.41 -3.54
N ASP A 31 -10.32 31.01 -2.46
CA ASP A 31 -9.67 30.38 -1.32
C ASP A 31 -8.85 29.17 -1.84
N PRO A 32 -7.51 29.15 -1.75
CA PRO A 32 -6.75 27.97 -2.10
C PRO A 32 -7.15 26.90 -1.09
N ALA A 33 -7.84 25.87 -1.59
CA ALA A 33 -8.14 24.70 -0.79
C ALA A 33 -6.81 24.15 -0.21
N PRO A 34 -6.80 23.59 1.01
CA PRO A 34 -5.60 23.01 1.61
C PRO A 34 -4.86 22.02 0.70
N SER A 35 -5.61 21.39 -0.21
CA SER A 35 -5.14 20.51 -1.26
C SER A 35 -4.25 21.19 -2.31
N VAL A 36 -4.48 22.47 -2.62
CA VAL A 36 -3.76 23.26 -3.63
C VAL A 36 -2.32 23.54 -3.21
N LEU A 37 -2.08 23.76 -1.91
CA LEU A 37 -0.74 24.01 -1.37
C LEU A 37 0.15 22.76 -1.35
N VAL A 38 -0.46 21.57 -1.33
CA VAL A 38 0.25 20.30 -1.15
C VAL A 38 0.29 19.43 -2.40
N PHE A 39 -0.73 19.50 -3.25
CA PHE A 39 -0.91 18.57 -4.37
C PHE A 39 -0.74 19.23 -5.74
N ASP A 40 -1.25 20.46 -6.00
CA ASP A 40 -1.08 21.13 -7.29
C ASP A 40 -1.56 22.62 -7.31
N PRO A 41 -0.67 23.62 -7.51
CA PRO A 41 -1.04 25.03 -7.65
C PRO A 41 -1.60 25.37 -9.03
N SER A 42 -1.50 24.48 -10.03
CA SER A 42 -1.91 24.76 -11.42
C SER A 42 -3.42 24.83 -11.63
N THR A 43 -4.22 24.45 -10.62
CA THR A 43 -5.69 24.41 -10.74
C THR A 43 -6.36 25.78 -10.63
N HIS A 44 -5.68 26.83 -10.15
CA HIS A 44 -6.26 28.18 -10.02
C HIS A 44 -5.31 29.26 -10.58
N ALA A 45 -5.43 29.55 -11.88
CA ALA A 45 -4.93 30.79 -12.47
C ALA A 45 -6.03 31.87 -12.34
N PRO A 46 -5.78 33.01 -11.69
CA PRO A 46 -6.76 34.10 -11.67
C PRO A 46 -6.80 34.82 -13.03
N ILE A 47 -8.01 35.09 -13.53
CA ILE A 47 -8.26 36.18 -14.47
C ILE A 47 -8.52 37.42 -13.60
N LEU A 48 -7.59 38.37 -13.58
CA LEU A 48 -7.82 39.69 -12.98
C LEU A 48 -8.05 40.71 -14.11
N PRO A 49 -9.07 41.58 -14.01
CA PRO A 49 -9.25 42.69 -14.95
C PRO A 49 -8.01 43.60 -14.94
N ASP A 50 -7.67 44.12 -16.12
CA ASP A 50 -6.71 45.23 -16.23
C ASP A 50 -7.16 46.39 -15.33
N HIS A 51 -6.20 47.11 -14.75
CA HIS A 51 -6.35 48.29 -13.87
C HIS A 51 -6.36 48.02 -12.35
N GLU A 52 -5.21 47.65 -11.77
CA GLU A 52 -4.65 48.25 -10.53
C GLU A 52 -3.17 47.81 -10.37
N LEU A 53 -2.23 48.72 -10.64
CA LEU A 53 -0.78 48.42 -10.69
C LEU A 53 -0.15 48.06 -9.33
N GLU A 54 -0.63 48.62 -8.22
CA GLU A 54 -0.12 48.29 -6.87
C GLU A 54 -0.57 46.90 -6.39
N LYS A 55 -1.83 46.53 -6.65
CA LYS A 55 -2.35 45.19 -6.35
C LYS A 55 -1.62 44.10 -7.14
N ARG A 56 -1.20 44.36 -8.39
CA ARG A 56 -0.38 43.43 -9.18
C ARG A 56 0.89 43.00 -8.43
N SER A 57 1.64 43.95 -7.86
CA SER A 57 2.90 43.65 -7.17
C SER A 57 2.71 42.74 -5.94
N HIS A 58 1.65 42.94 -5.16
CA HIS A 58 1.34 42.11 -4.00
C HIS A 58 0.79 40.74 -4.38
N THR A 59 -0.02 40.66 -5.45
CA THR A 59 -0.49 39.40 -6.03
C THR A 59 0.67 38.59 -6.60
N ASP A 60 1.64 39.22 -7.26
CA ASP A 60 2.86 38.57 -7.78
C ASP A 60 3.71 37.99 -6.64
N VAL A 61 3.86 38.73 -5.53
CA VAL A 61 4.55 38.24 -4.32
C VAL A 61 3.77 37.08 -3.67
N ALA A 62 2.44 37.13 -3.65
CA ALA A 62 1.61 36.03 -3.17
C ALA A 62 1.80 34.77 -4.03
N HIS A 63 1.83 34.92 -5.36
CA HIS A 63 2.11 33.82 -6.29
C HIS A 63 3.50 33.24 -6.10
N LEU A 64 4.51 34.09 -5.93
CA LEU A 64 5.88 33.64 -5.68
C LEU A 64 5.98 32.88 -4.35
N ALA A 65 5.31 33.36 -3.29
CA ALA A 65 5.28 32.71 -1.99
C ALA A 65 4.63 31.31 -2.06
N VAL A 66 3.48 31.20 -2.75
CA VAL A 66 2.82 29.90 -2.99
C VAL A 66 3.69 28.98 -3.83
N GLY A 67 4.32 29.51 -4.90
CA GLY A 67 5.22 28.74 -5.77
C GLY A 67 6.47 28.25 -5.04
N GLN A 68 7.05 29.07 -4.15
CA GLN A 68 8.20 28.69 -3.32
C GLN A 68 7.81 27.67 -2.24
N LEU A 69 6.68 27.88 -1.56
CA LEU A 69 6.15 26.91 -0.60
C LEU A 69 5.90 25.56 -1.28
N TRP A 70 5.25 25.57 -2.44
CA TRP A 70 5.01 24.38 -3.23
C TRP A 70 6.31 23.70 -3.68
N SER A 71 7.28 24.47 -4.18
CA SER A 71 8.60 23.96 -4.60
C SER A 71 9.35 23.27 -3.45
N LEU A 72 9.35 23.90 -2.26
CA LEU A 72 9.93 23.30 -1.06
C LEU A 72 9.19 22.05 -0.63
N LEU A 73 7.86 22.06 -0.70
CA LEU A 73 7.05 20.91 -0.34
C LEU A 73 7.21 19.77 -1.35
N GLN A 74 7.44 20.01 -2.64
CA GLN A 74 7.60 18.93 -3.64
C GLN A 74 8.67 17.90 -3.23
N GLY A 75 9.83 18.36 -2.75
CA GLY A 75 10.91 17.50 -2.25
C GLY A 75 10.78 17.10 -0.78
N ALA A 76 9.79 17.61 -0.05
CA ALA A 76 9.65 17.38 1.37
C ALA A 76 8.99 16.03 1.69
N SER A 77 9.26 15.52 2.90
CA SER A 77 8.63 14.30 3.40
C SER A 77 7.10 14.47 3.50
N PRO A 78 6.30 13.40 3.37
CA PRO A 78 4.86 13.45 3.58
C PRO A 78 4.47 13.97 4.97
N ARG A 79 5.31 13.75 5.99
CA ARG A 79 5.08 14.30 7.33
C ARG A 79 5.23 15.82 7.35
N THR A 80 6.24 16.34 6.65
CA THR A 80 6.42 17.79 6.46
C THR A 80 5.24 18.39 5.71
N LYS A 81 4.76 17.72 4.65
CA LYS A 81 3.56 18.13 3.90
C LYS A 81 2.32 18.16 4.79
N LEU A 82 2.11 17.11 5.60
CA LEU A 82 0.98 17.03 6.54
C LEU A 82 1.04 18.14 7.59
N ASN A 83 2.21 18.38 8.19
CA ASN A 83 2.39 19.45 9.16
C ASN A 83 2.15 20.82 8.53
N ALA A 84 2.66 21.07 7.32
CA ALA A 84 2.45 22.34 6.61
C ALA A 84 0.96 22.57 6.29
N ALA A 85 0.26 21.54 5.82
CA ALA A 85 -1.18 21.58 5.56
C ALA A 85 -1.98 21.86 6.84
N GLY A 86 -1.67 21.13 7.92
CA GLY A 86 -2.33 21.29 9.22
C GLY A 86 -2.10 22.68 9.81
N THR A 87 -0.88 23.20 9.77
CA THR A 87 -0.57 24.56 10.24
C THR A 87 -1.28 25.63 9.42
N TYR A 88 -1.35 25.48 8.09
CA TYR A 88 -2.11 26.40 7.24
C TYR A 88 -3.60 26.40 7.60
N CYS A 89 -4.22 25.21 7.72
CA CYS A 89 -5.62 25.05 8.10
C CYS A 89 -5.92 25.65 9.49
N GLN A 90 -5.09 25.33 10.49
CA GLN A 90 -5.25 25.81 11.86
C GLN A 90 -5.24 27.34 11.91
N ARG A 91 -4.32 28.00 11.19
CA ARG A 91 -4.22 29.46 11.17
C ARG A 91 -5.38 30.14 10.45
N ARG A 92 -6.04 29.44 9.53
CA ARG A 92 -7.18 29.93 8.76
C ARG A 92 -8.55 29.60 9.36
N GLY A 93 -8.59 28.75 10.38
CA GLY A 93 -9.86 28.19 10.86
C GLY A 93 -10.53 27.28 9.83
N PHE A 94 -9.75 26.72 8.90
CA PHE A 94 -10.25 25.75 7.92
C PHE A 94 -10.12 24.33 8.45
N GLU A 95 -11.09 23.48 8.11
CA GLU A 95 -10.94 22.04 8.28
C GLU A 95 -10.07 21.49 7.13
N LEU A 96 -9.01 20.78 7.49
CA LEU A 96 -8.25 20.02 6.51
C LEU A 96 -9.13 18.88 6.03
N ASP A 97 -9.35 18.79 4.71
CA ASP A 97 -10.12 17.68 4.14
C ASP A 97 -9.59 16.34 4.64
N LEU A 98 -10.48 15.53 5.20
CA LEU A 98 -10.11 14.30 5.89
C LEU A 98 -9.46 13.31 4.92
N ALA A 99 -9.85 13.30 3.65
CA ALA A 99 -9.25 12.41 2.66
C ALA A 99 -7.81 12.81 2.35
N ASP A 100 -7.54 14.10 2.16
CA ASP A 100 -6.19 14.62 1.94
C ASP A 100 -5.27 14.43 3.15
N ALA A 101 -5.78 14.71 4.36
CA ALA A 101 -5.07 14.45 5.61
C ALA A 101 -4.69 12.96 5.73
N LEU A 102 -5.64 12.08 5.43
CA LEU A 102 -5.45 10.63 5.50
C LEU A 102 -4.41 10.14 4.49
N VAL A 103 -4.39 10.69 3.26
CA VAL A 103 -3.40 10.34 2.24
C VAL A 103 -1.99 10.71 2.70
N LEU A 104 -1.79 11.93 3.19
CA LEU A 104 -0.48 12.38 3.66
C LEU A 104 -0.03 11.65 4.91
N HIS A 105 -0.95 11.45 5.87
CA HIS A 105 -0.69 10.67 7.08
C HIS A 105 -0.28 9.25 6.74
N THR A 106 -1.03 8.58 5.87
CA THR A 106 -0.71 7.22 5.40
C THR A 106 0.68 7.16 4.76
N LYS A 107 1.00 8.10 3.86
CA LYS A 107 2.34 8.16 3.24
C LYS A 107 3.45 8.36 4.29
N ALA A 108 3.23 9.25 5.26
CA ALA A 108 4.17 9.50 6.35
C ALA A 108 4.39 8.26 7.21
N GLU A 109 3.31 7.54 7.56
CA GLU A 109 3.39 6.31 8.33
C GLU A 109 4.14 5.22 7.56
N ILE A 110 3.86 5.05 6.27
CA ILE A 110 4.58 4.09 5.43
C ILE A 110 6.09 4.40 5.40
N GLU A 111 6.50 5.65 5.28
CA GLU A 111 7.93 5.99 5.26
C GLU A 111 8.65 5.67 6.58
N ARG A 112 7.94 5.67 7.71
CA ARG A 112 8.53 5.28 9.01
C ARG A 112 9.06 3.85 9.00
N CYS A 113 8.53 2.97 8.15
CA CYS A 113 8.96 1.56 8.09
C CYS A 113 10.43 1.37 7.66
N PHE A 114 11.04 2.40 7.07
CA PHE A 114 12.44 2.39 6.63
C PHE A 114 13.40 3.05 7.62
N HIS A 115 12.90 3.74 8.65
CA HIS A 115 13.69 4.53 9.58
C HIS A 115 13.67 3.91 10.98
N ARG A 116 14.72 4.15 11.76
CA ARG A 116 14.76 3.70 13.17
C ARG A 116 13.76 4.50 13.99
N ASN A 117 12.84 3.81 14.67
CA ASN A 117 11.87 4.41 15.59
C ASN A 117 11.36 3.35 16.60
N ARG A 118 10.27 3.66 17.29
CA ARG A 118 9.67 2.78 18.31
C ARG A 118 9.15 1.44 17.75
N ASP A 119 8.75 1.41 16.48
CA ASP A 119 8.12 0.26 15.83
C ASP A 119 9.13 -0.50 14.94
N PHE A 120 10.14 0.21 14.43
CA PHE A 120 11.09 -0.31 13.44
C PHE A 120 12.55 -0.19 13.91
N LYS A 121 13.35 -1.24 13.69
CA LYS A 121 14.80 -1.27 13.93
C LYS A 121 15.55 -1.69 12.67
N VAL A 122 16.84 -1.37 12.62
CA VAL A 122 17.76 -1.82 11.58
C VAL A 122 18.80 -2.73 12.23
N VAL A 123 18.97 -3.94 11.69
CA VAL A 123 19.89 -4.97 12.21
C VAL A 123 20.88 -5.36 11.12
N GLN A 124 22.17 -5.46 11.46
CA GLN A 124 23.17 -6.05 10.57
C GLN A 124 23.33 -7.52 10.92
N SER A 125 23.09 -8.41 9.96
CA SER A 125 23.20 -9.86 10.14
C SER A 125 23.41 -10.53 8.77
N GLY A 126 24.24 -11.59 8.70
CA GLY A 126 24.46 -12.29 7.43
C GLY A 126 25.11 -11.48 6.30
N GLY A 127 25.86 -10.44 6.66
CA GLY A 127 26.42 -9.46 5.70
C GLY A 127 25.36 -8.58 5.02
N MET A 128 24.15 -8.49 5.58
CA MET A 128 23.04 -7.70 5.04
C MET A 128 22.50 -6.73 6.09
N VAL A 129 21.83 -5.68 5.61
CA VAL A 129 21.10 -4.72 6.44
C VAL A 129 19.62 -5.08 6.41
N TRP A 130 19.11 -5.53 7.55
CA TRP A 130 17.70 -5.88 7.74
C TRP A 130 16.92 -4.71 8.32
N HIS A 131 15.80 -4.36 7.70
CA HIS A 131 14.78 -3.51 8.29
C HIS A 131 13.73 -4.40 8.94
N VAL A 132 13.52 -4.22 10.24
CA VAL A 132 12.81 -5.17 11.10
C VAL A 132 11.72 -4.48 11.91
N ARG A 133 10.54 -5.09 12.00
CA ARG A 133 9.49 -4.71 12.94
C ARG A 133 9.77 -5.26 14.32
N ARG A 134 10.00 -4.38 15.28
CA ARG A 134 10.42 -4.73 16.66
C ARG A 134 9.43 -5.65 17.35
N SER A 135 8.14 -5.38 17.21
CA SER A 135 7.08 -6.14 17.87
C SER A 135 6.83 -7.53 17.30
N LEU A 136 7.31 -7.82 16.08
CA LEU A 136 7.04 -9.09 15.39
C LEU A 136 8.28 -10.00 15.31
N CYS A 137 9.48 -9.42 15.38
CA CYS A 137 10.73 -10.16 15.31
C CYS A 137 11.05 -10.78 16.67
N ARG A 138 11.26 -12.10 16.68
CA ARG A 138 11.66 -12.88 17.86
C ARG A 138 13.10 -13.35 17.69
N ASP A 139 13.78 -13.69 18.77
CA ASP A 139 15.19 -14.16 18.76
C ASP A 139 15.37 -15.40 17.87
N VAL A 140 14.35 -16.26 17.79
CA VAL A 140 14.33 -17.43 16.91
C VAL A 140 14.45 -17.07 15.41
N HIS A 141 14.14 -15.84 15.03
CA HIS A 141 14.28 -15.36 13.65
C HIS A 141 15.74 -15.03 13.30
N ASP A 142 16.63 -14.83 14.27
CA ASP A 142 18.02 -14.43 14.01
C ASP A 142 18.78 -15.47 13.18
N VAL A 143 18.45 -16.76 13.33
CA VAL A 143 18.99 -17.85 12.49
C VAL A 143 18.70 -17.62 11.00
N VAL A 144 17.50 -17.12 10.69
CA VAL A 144 17.07 -16.83 9.31
C VAL A 144 17.67 -15.51 8.82
N LEU A 145 17.80 -14.51 9.70
CA LEU A 145 18.39 -13.22 9.34
C LEU A 145 19.89 -13.35 9.05
N ASP A 146 20.59 -14.22 9.76
CA ASP A 146 22.02 -14.46 9.58
C ASP A 146 22.33 -15.26 8.31
N ALA A 147 21.60 -16.35 8.06
CA ALA A 147 21.91 -17.22 6.93
C ALA A 147 20.65 -17.68 6.17
N PRO A 148 19.94 -16.75 5.48
CA PRO A 148 18.66 -17.08 4.85
C PRO A 148 18.80 -18.10 3.69
N ASP A 149 19.89 -18.05 2.93
CA ASP A 149 20.12 -19.05 1.88
C ASP A 149 20.46 -20.41 2.47
N ARG A 150 21.33 -20.45 3.49
CA ARG A 150 21.69 -21.69 4.17
C ARG A 150 20.46 -22.35 4.79
N PHE A 151 19.55 -21.55 5.38
CA PHE A 151 18.27 -22.03 5.88
C PHE A 151 17.43 -22.67 4.78
N LEU A 152 17.32 -22.03 3.60
CA LEU A 152 16.55 -22.56 2.47
C LEU A 152 17.15 -23.84 1.86
N ASP A 153 18.45 -24.07 2.04
CA ASP A 153 19.17 -25.22 1.53
C ASP A 153 19.21 -26.40 2.53
N LEU A 154 18.65 -26.24 3.75
CA LEU A 154 18.51 -27.34 4.70
C LEU A 154 17.51 -28.37 4.19
N GLU A 155 17.83 -29.66 4.30
CA GLU A 155 16.89 -30.76 3.96
C GLU A 155 15.63 -30.73 4.82
N SER A 156 15.73 -30.23 6.06
CA SER A 156 14.60 -30.07 6.98
C SER A 156 13.74 -28.83 6.70
N ALA A 157 14.14 -27.95 5.78
CA ALA A 157 13.36 -26.76 5.45
C ALA A 157 12.07 -27.14 4.73
N LYS A 158 10.94 -26.78 5.32
CA LYS A 158 9.63 -26.99 4.68
C LYS A 158 9.40 -25.94 3.60
N ILE A 159 9.73 -26.31 2.36
CA ILE A 159 9.54 -25.45 1.18
C ILE A 159 8.07 -25.45 0.78
N LEU A 160 7.45 -24.27 0.80
CA LEU A 160 6.07 -24.04 0.36
C LEU A 160 5.99 -23.82 -1.15
N LYS A 161 6.98 -23.15 -1.73
CA LYS A 161 7.02 -22.84 -3.17
C LYS A 161 8.46 -22.76 -3.64
N ASN A 162 8.82 -23.56 -4.63
CA ASN A 162 10.12 -23.49 -5.29
C ASN A 162 9.98 -23.12 -6.76
N GLY A 163 9.97 -21.82 -7.06
CA GLY A 163 9.80 -21.30 -8.42
C GLY A 163 11.03 -20.58 -8.93
N ARG A 164 11.16 -20.50 -10.27
CA ARG A 164 12.25 -19.74 -10.93
C ARG A 164 12.35 -18.29 -10.45
N GLY A 165 11.23 -17.65 -10.12
CA GLY A 165 11.20 -16.25 -9.69
C GLY A 165 11.19 -16.02 -8.18
N THR A 166 10.81 -17.01 -7.38
CA THR A 166 10.68 -16.89 -5.92
C THR A 166 10.77 -18.26 -5.26
N THR A 167 11.47 -18.33 -4.12
CA THR A 167 11.46 -19.48 -3.21
C THR A 167 10.78 -19.06 -1.92
N VAL A 168 9.89 -19.88 -1.38
CA VAL A 168 9.13 -19.63 -0.14
C VAL A 168 9.26 -20.84 0.77
N ALA A 169 9.62 -20.61 2.03
CA ALA A 169 9.75 -21.65 3.04
C ALA A 169 9.18 -21.21 4.38
N GLU A 170 8.63 -22.17 5.14
CA GLU A 170 8.32 -21.94 6.56
C GLU A 170 9.61 -21.83 7.35
N THR A 171 9.60 -20.97 8.36
CA THR A 171 10.72 -20.73 9.26
C THR A 171 10.30 -20.93 10.72
N PRO A 172 11.25 -21.19 11.63
CA PRO A 172 11.00 -21.19 13.06
C PRO A 172 10.26 -19.93 13.55
N GLY A 173 9.54 -20.10 14.66
CA GLY A 173 8.78 -19.00 15.26
C GLY A 173 7.68 -18.49 14.33
N GLY A 174 6.89 -19.39 13.73
CA GLY A 174 5.66 -19.06 13.01
C GLY A 174 5.84 -17.99 11.94
N ALA A 175 6.88 -18.11 11.12
CA ALA A 175 7.20 -17.15 10.07
C ALA A 175 7.45 -17.85 8.73
N VAL A 176 7.46 -17.08 7.65
CA VAL A 176 7.68 -17.53 6.28
C VAL A 176 8.71 -16.64 5.63
N LEU A 177 9.76 -17.25 5.08
CA LEU A 177 10.78 -16.57 4.30
C LEU A 177 10.45 -16.65 2.82
N LYS A 178 10.30 -15.49 2.17
CA LYS A 178 10.20 -15.35 0.71
C LYS A 178 11.51 -14.78 0.16
N ARG A 179 12.26 -15.60 -0.57
CA ARG A 179 13.42 -15.19 -1.38
C ARG A 179 12.95 -14.84 -2.78
N PHE A 180 13.30 -13.65 -3.25
CA PHE A 180 13.09 -13.22 -4.63
C PHE A 180 14.33 -13.56 -5.47
N ASN A 181 14.17 -14.51 -6.39
CA ASN A 181 15.23 -14.94 -7.28
C ASN A 181 15.36 -13.93 -8.44
N LEU A 182 16.59 -13.52 -8.77
CA LEU A 182 16.81 -12.52 -9.81
C LEU A 182 16.38 -13.06 -11.19
N LYS A 183 15.64 -12.24 -11.97
CA LYS A 183 15.46 -12.51 -13.41
C LYS A 183 16.73 -12.06 -14.14
N LYS A 184 17.18 -12.85 -15.13
CA LYS A 184 18.44 -12.67 -15.88
C LYS A 184 18.75 -11.21 -16.24
N TYR A 185 20.05 -10.91 -16.19
CA TYR A 185 20.81 -9.65 -16.23
C TYR A 185 20.49 -8.57 -17.29
N ARG A 186 19.41 -8.65 -18.07
CA ARG A 186 19.20 -7.74 -19.23
C ARG A 186 18.55 -6.38 -18.90
N ASN A 187 18.15 -6.12 -17.65
CA ASN A 187 17.48 -4.86 -17.24
C ASN A 187 18.12 -4.17 -16.01
N ILE A 188 19.34 -4.56 -15.61
CA ILE A 188 19.93 -4.16 -14.33
C ILE A 188 20.10 -2.64 -14.18
N VAL A 189 20.47 -1.92 -15.25
CA VAL A 189 20.64 -0.46 -15.21
C VAL A 189 19.31 0.28 -14.95
N LYS A 190 18.18 -0.21 -15.50
CA LYS A 190 16.85 0.36 -15.22
C LYS A 190 16.34 0.03 -13.80
N HIS A 191 16.91 -0.98 -13.15
CA HIS A 191 16.48 -1.43 -11.83
C HIS A 191 17.33 -0.90 -10.68
N GLN A 192 18.50 -0.26 -10.94
CA GLN A 192 19.32 0.32 -9.86
C GLN A 192 18.60 1.45 -9.11
N PHE A 193 17.69 2.16 -9.80
CA PHE A 193 16.87 3.23 -9.21
C PHE A 193 15.52 2.74 -8.67
N ALA A 194 15.16 1.49 -8.92
CA ALA A 194 13.89 0.92 -8.48
C ALA A 194 14.07 0.14 -7.18
N SER A 195 13.26 0.47 -6.16
CA SER A 195 13.20 -0.30 -4.91
C SER A 195 13.07 -1.81 -5.18
N SER A 196 13.82 -2.61 -4.42
CA SER A 196 13.83 -4.07 -4.54
C SER A 196 12.43 -4.68 -4.37
N ARG A 197 12.24 -5.92 -4.83
CA ARG A 197 10.94 -6.60 -4.69
C ARG A 197 10.57 -6.83 -3.23
N ALA A 198 11.54 -7.22 -2.39
CA ALA A 198 11.30 -7.39 -0.96
C ALA A 198 10.94 -6.06 -0.29
N ARG A 199 11.67 -4.97 -0.58
CA ARG A 199 11.36 -3.65 -0.06
C ARG A 199 9.95 -3.20 -0.43
N ARG A 200 9.56 -3.36 -1.71
CA ARG A 200 8.21 -3.02 -2.18
C ARG A 200 7.13 -3.89 -1.53
N ALA A 201 7.39 -5.18 -1.37
CA ALA A 201 6.44 -6.09 -0.72
C ALA A 201 6.29 -5.78 0.77
N TYR A 202 7.38 -5.50 1.49
CA TYR A 202 7.38 -5.06 2.88
C TYR A 202 6.57 -3.78 3.07
N GLN A 203 6.85 -2.76 2.25
CA GLN A 203 6.13 -1.49 2.26
C GLN A 203 4.63 -1.66 2.00
N LYS A 204 4.27 -2.47 0.99
CA LYS A 204 2.86 -2.74 0.66
C LYS A 204 2.16 -3.53 1.76
N ALA A 205 2.80 -4.52 2.36
CA ALA A 205 2.21 -5.28 3.45
C ALA A 205 1.86 -4.35 4.63
N PHE A 206 2.79 -3.46 5.00
CA PHE A 206 2.54 -2.46 6.02
C PHE A 206 1.43 -1.47 5.63
N HIS A 207 1.41 -1.01 4.37
CA HIS A 207 0.34 -0.14 3.88
C HIS A 207 -1.05 -0.82 3.95
N LEU A 208 -1.14 -2.09 3.52
CA LEU A 208 -2.39 -2.85 3.61
C LEU A 208 -2.83 -3.06 5.07
N GLU A 209 -1.89 -3.27 5.99
CA GLU A 209 -2.15 -3.36 7.43
C GLU A 209 -2.74 -2.06 7.99
N LEU A 210 -2.18 -0.90 7.65
CA LEU A 210 -2.73 0.41 8.03
C LEU A 210 -4.18 0.60 7.52
N MET A 211 -4.49 0.01 6.37
CA MET A 211 -5.82 0.06 5.75
C MET A 211 -6.77 -1.05 6.25
N GLY A 212 -6.35 -1.86 7.22
CA GLY A 212 -7.16 -2.97 7.74
C GLY A 212 -7.42 -4.08 6.71
N ILE A 213 -6.61 -4.16 5.65
CA ILE A 213 -6.70 -5.21 4.62
C ILE A 213 -5.82 -6.37 5.06
N LYS A 214 -6.46 -7.54 5.25
CA LYS A 214 -5.78 -8.74 5.75
C LYS A 214 -4.73 -9.24 4.76
N THR A 215 -3.48 -9.19 5.18
CA THR A 215 -2.32 -9.81 4.55
C THR A 215 -1.36 -10.25 5.66
N PRO A 216 -0.54 -11.31 5.49
CA PRO A 216 0.44 -11.68 6.50
C PRO A 216 1.38 -10.51 6.79
N ARG A 217 1.57 -10.17 8.07
CA ARG A 217 2.37 -9.00 8.43
C ARG A 217 3.83 -9.24 8.05
N ALA A 218 4.46 -8.24 7.42
CA ALA A 218 5.87 -8.31 7.10
C ALA A 218 6.71 -8.06 8.35
N ILE A 219 7.55 -9.03 8.73
CA ILE A 219 8.41 -8.98 9.91
C ILE A 219 9.70 -8.23 9.58
N ALA A 220 10.35 -8.60 8.48
CA ALA A 220 11.62 -8.00 8.09
C ALA A 220 11.86 -8.09 6.58
N PHE A 221 12.72 -7.21 6.04
CA PHE A 221 13.29 -7.38 4.71
C PHE A 221 14.77 -7.01 4.68
N ALA A 222 15.49 -7.62 3.73
CA ALA A 222 16.86 -7.27 3.41
C ALA A 222 17.15 -7.50 1.94
N ASP A 223 18.15 -6.78 1.43
CA ASP A 223 18.70 -6.93 0.10
C ASP A 223 20.17 -7.32 0.18
N ARG A 224 20.56 -8.34 -0.58
CA ARG A 224 21.95 -8.69 -0.80
C ARG A 224 22.44 -7.94 -2.03
N THR A 225 23.41 -7.05 -1.81
CA THR A 225 23.99 -6.20 -2.84
C THR A 225 25.45 -6.54 -3.07
N THR A 226 25.88 -6.48 -4.33
CA THR A 226 27.30 -6.56 -4.72
C THR A 226 27.56 -5.38 -5.64
N LEU A 227 28.55 -4.53 -5.32
CA LEU A 227 28.85 -3.29 -6.08
C LEU A 227 27.61 -2.40 -6.32
N GLY A 228 26.71 -2.30 -5.33
CA GLY A 228 25.47 -1.52 -5.42
C GLY A 228 24.32 -2.19 -6.20
N LEU A 229 24.54 -3.38 -6.76
CA LEU A 229 23.51 -4.13 -7.49
C LEU A 229 22.82 -5.14 -6.58
N VAL A 230 21.49 -5.05 -6.46
CA VAL A 230 20.69 -6.03 -5.72
C VAL A 230 20.64 -7.34 -6.50
N HIS A 231 21.29 -8.39 -5.98
CA HIS A 231 21.30 -9.72 -6.59
C HIS A 231 20.31 -10.70 -5.95
N ARG A 232 19.95 -10.49 -4.68
CA ARG A 232 18.90 -11.24 -3.98
C ARG A 232 18.16 -10.33 -3.01
N SER A 233 16.88 -10.62 -2.80
CA SER A 233 16.04 -9.90 -1.84
C SER A 233 15.27 -10.91 -0.99
N TYR A 234 15.14 -10.62 0.29
CA TYR A 234 14.49 -11.49 1.27
C TYR A 234 13.40 -10.73 1.99
N LEU A 235 12.26 -11.38 2.18
CA LEU A 235 11.13 -10.89 2.95
C LEU A 235 10.72 -11.97 3.95
N LEU A 236 10.81 -11.65 5.23
CA LEU A 236 10.28 -12.47 6.32
C LEU A 236 8.89 -11.95 6.69
N MET A 237 7.90 -12.83 6.76
CA MET A 237 6.52 -12.51 7.09
C MET A 237 6.00 -13.47 8.15
N GLU A 238 4.92 -13.10 8.83
CA GLU A 238 4.22 -14.05 9.68
C GLU A 238 3.65 -15.21 8.88
N GLN A 239 3.70 -16.40 9.46
CA GLN A 239 2.94 -17.54 8.98
C GLN A 239 1.50 -17.40 9.48
N VAL A 240 0.55 -17.64 8.59
CA VAL A 240 -0.86 -17.80 9.00
C VAL A 240 -1.07 -19.28 9.28
N PRO A 241 -1.40 -19.68 10.52
CA PRO A 241 -1.64 -21.08 10.86
C PRO A 241 -2.98 -21.55 10.30
N ASP A 242 -3.09 -22.86 10.06
CA ASP A 242 -4.35 -23.54 9.72
C ASP A 242 -5.08 -22.96 8.50
N VAL A 243 -4.33 -22.66 7.44
CA VAL A 243 -4.87 -22.14 6.17
C VAL A 243 -4.53 -23.05 5.00
N VAL A 244 -5.38 -23.00 3.98
CA VAL A 244 -5.14 -23.56 2.65
C VAL A 244 -5.18 -22.45 1.60
N GLU A 245 -4.62 -22.68 0.42
CA GLU A 245 -4.80 -21.74 -0.70
C GLU A 245 -6.28 -21.62 -1.06
N GLY A 246 -6.75 -20.42 -1.45
CA GLY A 246 -8.16 -20.19 -1.77
C GLY A 246 -8.65 -21.10 -2.91
N ALA A 247 -7.81 -21.39 -3.90
CA ALA A 247 -8.09 -22.35 -4.95
C ALA A 247 -8.27 -23.79 -4.41
N GLN A 248 -7.48 -24.18 -3.41
CA GLN A 248 -7.60 -25.47 -2.73
C GLN A 248 -8.86 -25.51 -1.86
N ALA A 249 -9.16 -24.44 -1.12
CA ALA A 249 -10.40 -24.30 -0.34
C ALA A 249 -11.66 -24.48 -1.21
N ILE A 250 -11.68 -23.93 -2.43
CA ILE A 250 -12.81 -24.08 -3.35
C ILE A 250 -13.02 -25.56 -3.74
N ARG A 251 -11.93 -26.31 -3.96
CA ARG A 251 -11.96 -27.76 -4.26
C ARG A 251 -12.38 -28.60 -3.07
N GLU A 252 -11.78 -28.34 -1.91
CA GLU A 252 -11.91 -29.22 -0.74
C GLU A 252 -13.19 -28.98 0.03
N TRP A 253 -13.73 -27.76 -0.01
CA TRP A 253 -14.96 -27.39 0.71
C TRP A 253 -16.19 -27.45 -0.21
N HIS A 254 -16.18 -28.35 -1.19
CA HIS A 254 -17.13 -28.44 -2.31
C HIS A 254 -18.59 -28.70 -1.92
N ASP A 255 -18.89 -29.16 -0.70
CA ASP A 255 -20.27 -29.26 -0.23
C ASP A 255 -20.92 -27.85 -0.26
N GLU A 256 -22.00 -27.69 -1.04
CA GLU A 256 -22.74 -26.44 -1.16
C GLU A 256 -23.32 -25.95 0.18
N ARG A 257 -23.46 -26.85 1.17
CA ARG A 257 -23.86 -26.52 2.55
C ARG A 257 -22.68 -26.25 3.48
N SER A 258 -21.44 -26.29 2.97
CA SER A 258 -20.24 -25.98 3.74
C SER A 258 -20.29 -24.53 4.23
N ALA A 259 -20.53 -24.38 5.53
CA ALA A 259 -20.44 -23.09 6.20
C ALA A 259 -19.06 -22.45 5.98
N LYS A 260 -17.99 -23.25 5.92
CA LYS A 260 -16.61 -22.79 5.68
C LYS A 260 -16.47 -22.11 4.31
N ARG A 261 -16.97 -22.75 3.25
CA ARG A 261 -16.95 -22.21 1.87
C ARG A 261 -17.74 -20.92 1.77
N THR A 262 -18.94 -20.92 2.35
CA THR A 262 -19.82 -19.76 2.41
C THR A 262 -19.13 -18.58 3.12
N LEU A 263 -18.56 -18.79 4.29
CA LEU A 263 -17.87 -17.74 5.05
C LEU A 263 -16.64 -17.20 4.29
N ALA A 264 -15.81 -18.10 3.75
CA ALA A 264 -14.61 -17.70 3.01
C ALA A 264 -14.90 -16.93 1.72
N LEU A 265 -15.96 -17.29 0.97
CA LEU A 265 -16.38 -16.52 -0.21
C LEU A 265 -16.87 -15.11 0.16
N GLY A 266 -17.64 -14.99 1.25
CA GLY A 266 -18.07 -13.70 1.78
C GLY A 266 -16.90 -12.84 2.24
N GLU A 267 -15.93 -13.42 2.95
CA GLU A 267 -14.75 -12.70 3.41
C GLU A 267 -13.81 -12.35 2.25
N ALA A 268 -13.64 -13.23 1.25
CA ALA A 268 -12.88 -12.92 0.04
C ALA A 268 -13.52 -11.75 -0.72
N GLY A 269 -14.85 -11.72 -0.87
CA GLY A 269 -15.57 -10.60 -1.47
C GLY A 269 -15.36 -9.31 -0.68
N THR A 270 -15.48 -9.37 0.65
CA THR A 270 -15.24 -8.24 1.55
C THR A 270 -13.81 -7.71 1.43
N LEU A 271 -12.82 -8.60 1.42
CA LEU A 271 -11.41 -8.26 1.30
C LEU A 271 -11.13 -7.54 -0.03
N VAL A 272 -11.61 -8.10 -1.15
CA VAL A 272 -11.41 -7.49 -2.48
C VAL A 272 -12.16 -6.16 -2.60
N GLY A 273 -13.35 -6.06 -1.99
CA GLY A 273 -14.12 -4.81 -1.92
C GLY A 273 -13.36 -3.71 -1.19
N ARG A 274 -12.80 -4.03 -0.01
CA ARG A 274 -11.95 -3.12 0.76
C ARG A 274 -10.67 -2.74 0.02
N LEU A 275 -10.02 -3.71 -0.64
CA LEU A 275 -8.83 -3.48 -1.45
C LEU A 275 -9.10 -2.43 -2.55
N HIS A 276 -10.16 -2.61 -3.33
CA HIS A 276 -10.54 -1.66 -4.39
C HIS A 276 -11.09 -0.33 -3.84
N GLY A 277 -11.74 -0.34 -2.68
CA GLY A 277 -12.23 0.85 -1.98
C GLY A 277 -11.09 1.72 -1.45
N ALA A 278 -10.02 1.10 -0.97
CA ALA A 278 -8.80 1.76 -0.51
C ALA A 278 -7.84 2.15 -1.67
N GLY A 279 -8.28 2.12 -2.93
CA GLY A 279 -7.46 2.58 -4.05
C GLY A 279 -6.42 1.58 -4.56
N PHE A 280 -6.47 0.32 -4.14
CA PHE A 280 -5.55 -0.72 -4.59
C PHE A 280 -6.16 -1.60 -5.67
N ALA A 281 -5.43 -1.81 -6.76
CA ALA A 281 -5.68 -2.85 -7.74
C ALA A 281 -4.65 -3.96 -7.60
N ASN A 282 -5.00 -5.19 -7.95
CA ASN A 282 -4.06 -6.31 -8.02
C ASN A 282 -4.11 -6.99 -9.40
N ARG A 283 -3.06 -6.82 -10.19
CA ARG A 283 -2.97 -7.44 -11.52
C ARG A 283 -2.83 -8.96 -11.47
N ASP A 284 -2.49 -9.57 -10.35
CA ASP A 284 -2.43 -11.02 -10.17
C ASP A 284 -3.49 -11.49 -9.16
N LEU A 285 -4.67 -10.85 -9.16
CA LEU A 285 -5.77 -11.26 -8.29
C LEU A 285 -6.40 -12.57 -8.77
N LYS A 286 -6.11 -13.66 -8.07
CA LYS A 286 -6.61 -15.02 -8.32
C LYS A 286 -6.80 -15.76 -6.99
N ALA A 287 -7.61 -16.81 -7.00
CA ALA A 287 -7.91 -17.58 -5.77
C ALA A 287 -6.68 -18.23 -5.13
N SER A 288 -5.67 -18.61 -5.92
CA SER A 288 -4.40 -19.14 -5.39
C SER A 288 -3.51 -18.08 -4.73
N ASN A 289 -3.83 -16.79 -4.90
CA ASN A 289 -3.20 -15.70 -4.15
C ASN A 289 -4.02 -15.28 -2.92
N LEU A 290 -4.98 -16.09 -2.51
CA LEU A 290 -5.67 -15.98 -1.22
C LEU A 290 -5.30 -17.16 -0.33
N LEU A 291 -5.23 -16.93 0.98
CA LEU A 291 -5.22 -17.98 1.99
C LEU A 291 -6.56 -17.98 2.70
N ALA A 292 -7.14 -19.14 2.92
CA ALA A 292 -8.42 -19.31 3.59
C ALA A 292 -8.28 -20.23 4.81
N ALA A 293 -8.79 -19.78 5.96
CA ALA A 293 -8.89 -20.58 7.17
C ALA A 293 -10.28 -21.26 7.26
N PRO A 294 -10.39 -22.42 7.93
CA PRO A 294 -11.67 -23.10 8.17
C PRO A 294 -12.74 -22.26 8.87
N ASP A 295 -12.33 -21.23 9.63
CA ASP A 295 -13.23 -20.28 10.29
C ASP A 295 -13.74 -19.16 9.37
N GLY A 296 -13.37 -19.20 8.09
CA GLY A 296 -13.82 -18.25 7.07
C GLY A 296 -12.92 -17.02 6.91
N ARG A 297 -11.88 -16.85 7.73
CA ARG A 297 -10.93 -15.74 7.52
C ARG A 297 -10.15 -15.94 6.24
N VAL A 298 -9.90 -14.83 5.53
CA VAL A 298 -9.15 -14.80 4.27
C VAL A 298 -8.04 -13.75 4.34
N TRP A 299 -6.88 -14.08 3.77
CA TRP A 299 -5.74 -13.17 3.63
C TRP A 299 -5.31 -13.08 2.17
N LEU A 300 -4.94 -11.86 1.74
CA LEU A 300 -4.27 -11.64 0.47
C LEU A 300 -2.79 -11.98 0.62
N ILE A 301 -2.27 -12.81 -0.27
CA ILE A 301 -0.84 -13.07 -0.43
C ILE A 301 -0.36 -12.62 -1.81
N ASP A 302 0.95 -12.67 -1.99
CA ASP A 302 1.65 -12.23 -3.20
C ASP A 302 1.34 -10.79 -3.64
N LEU A 303 1.99 -9.84 -2.97
CA LEU A 303 1.78 -8.39 -3.19
C LEU A 303 2.56 -7.83 -4.40
N ASP A 304 3.17 -8.68 -5.23
CA ASP A 304 3.91 -8.27 -6.42
C ASP A 304 3.00 -7.62 -7.48
N GLY A 305 1.73 -8.03 -7.52
CA GLY A 305 0.72 -7.50 -8.42
C GLY A 305 -0.04 -6.27 -7.92
N VAL A 306 0.07 -5.95 -6.62
CA VAL A 306 -0.69 -4.88 -5.98
C VAL A 306 -0.15 -3.51 -6.36
N GLN A 307 -1.01 -2.56 -6.72
CA GLN A 307 -0.68 -1.18 -7.08
C GLN A 307 -1.69 -0.25 -6.42
N HIS A 308 -1.21 0.88 -5.90
CA HIS A 308 -2.06 1.91 -5.29
C HIS A 308 -2.12 3.12 -6.22
N SER A 309 -3.32 3.47 -6.68
CA SER A 309 -3.57 4.61 -7.57
C SER A 309 -4.51 5.65 -6.95
N GLY A 310 -4.82 5.53 -5.65
CA GLY A 310 -5.81 6.37 -4.94
C GLY A 310 -7.25 6.02 -5.30
N ARG A 311 -7.57 5.96 -6.60
CA ARG A 311 -8.86 5.46 -7.10
C ARG A 311 -8.64 4.32 -8.08
N VAL A 312 -9.41 3.24 -7.92
CA VAL A 312 -9.49 2.15 -8.90
C VAL A 312 -10.70 2.40 -9.78
N ASN A 313 -10.48 2.63 -11.07
CA ASN A 313 -11.58 2.80 -12.01
C ASN A 313 -12.35 1.49 -12.23
N GLU A 314 -13.54 1.58 -12.80
CA GLU A 314 -14.44 0.43 -12.95
C GLU A 314 -13.87 -0.65 -13.87
N GLU A 315 -13.20 -0.28 -14.96
CA GLU A 315 -12.58 -1.23 -15.88
C GLU A 315 -11.51 -2.09 -15.21
N ILE A 316 -10.64 -1.49 -14.39
CA ILE A 316 -9.61 -2.21 -13.64
C ILE A 316 -10.27 -3.13 -12.61
N ARG A 317 -11.32 -2.67 -11.93
CA ARG A 317 -12.10 -3.50 -10.99
C ARG A 317 -12.68 -4.71 -11.71
N ILE A 318 -13.32 -4.52 -12.85
CA ILE A 318 -13.89 -5.62 -13.66
C ILE A 318 -12.79 -6.57 -14.12
N LYS A 319 -11.66 -6.08 -14.61
CA LYS A 319 -10.51 -6.92 -15.00
C LYS A 319 -9.96 -7.74 -13.82
N ASN A 320 -9.89 -7.16 -12.62
CA ASN A 320 -9.47 -7.85 -11.40
C ASN A 320 -10.48 -8.94 -11.00
N LEU A 321 -11.78 -8.61 -11.01
CA LEU A 321 -12.86 -9.53 -10.71
C LEU A 321 -12.93 -10.68 -11.72
N ARG A 322 -12.77 -10.40 -13.03
CA ARG A 322 -12.70 -11.42 -14.08
C ARG A 322 -11.51 -12.36 -13.86
N ARG A 323 -10.33 -11.86 -13.50
CA ARG A 323 -9.18 -12.71 -13.15
C ARG A 323 -9.46 -13.59 -11.94
N MET A 324 -10.08 -13.03 -10.90
CA MET A 324 -10.48 -13.79 -9.73
C MET A 324 -11.40 -14.94 -10.12
N VAL A 325 -12.41 -14.68 -10.97
CA VAL A 325 -13.43 -15.67 -11.36
C VAL A 325 -12.95 -16.66 -12.42
N ARG A 326 -12.11 -16.23 -13.37
CA ARG A 326 -11.65 -17.05 -14.51
C ARG A 326 -10.94 -18.32 -14.08
N ASP A 327 -10.15 -18.24 -13.01
CA ASP A 327 -9.37 -19.38 -12.57
C ASP A 327 -10.21 -20.32 -11.68
N LEU A 328 -11.38 -19.90 -11.19
CA LEU A 328 -12.19 -20.69 -10.25
C LEU A 328 -12.79 -21.98 -10.84
N PRO A 329 -13.29 -22.05 -12.09
CA PRO A 329 -13.79 -23.29 -12.69
C PRO A 329 -12.71 -24.38 -12.84
N VAL A 330 -11.43 -24.00 -12.90
CA VAL A 330 -10.31 -24.96 -12.89
C VAL A 330 -10.21 -25.68 -11.54
N TYR A 331 -10.81 -25.09 -10.50
CA TYR A 331 -10.74 -25.53 -9.11
C TYR A 331 -12.11 -25.99 -8.57
N GLY A 332 -13.09 -26.25 -9.43
CA GLY A 332 -14.39 -26.83 -9.04
C GLY A 332 -15.60 -26.05 -9.54
N ASP A 333 -16.77 -26.65 -9.41
CA ASP A 333 -18.03 -26.03 -9.82
C ASP A 333 -18.40 -24.90 -8.86
N LEU A 334 -18.39 -23.65 -9.34
CA LEU A 334 -19.03 -22.56 -8.62
C LEU A 334 -20.47 -22.43 -9.08
N SER A 335 -21.35 -22.55 -8.10
CA SER A 335 -22.75 -22.23 -8.32
C SER A 335 -22.91 -20.72 -8.56
N LEU A 336 -24.03 -20.36 -9.18
CA LEU A 336 -24.50 -18.98 -9.24
C LEU A 336 -24.58 -18.34 -7.84
N ARG A 337 -24.94 -19.14 -6.82
CA ARG A 337 -25.05 -18.70 -5.42
C ARG A 337 -23.70 -18.21 -4.88
N ASP A 338 -22.62 -18.93 -5.15
CA ASP A 338 -21.27 -18.60 -4.70
C ASP A 338 -20.79 -17.29 -5.30
N SER A 339 -20.98 -17.14 -6.61
CA SER A 339 -20.64 -15.93 -7.34
C SER A 339 -21.42 -14.73 -6.80
N LEU A 340 -22.72 -14.90 -6.57
CA LEU A 340 -23.56 -13.85 -5.99
C LEU A 340 -23.18 -13.51 -4.55
N GLN A 341 -22.79 -14.50 -3.74
CA GLN A 341 -22.34 -14.25 -2.37
C GLN A 341 -21.07 -13.40 -2.35
N PHE A 342 -20.06 -13.80 -3.11
CA PHE A 342 -18.82 -13.03 -3.25
C PHE A 342 -19.12 -11.60 -3.72
N LEU A 343 -19.92 -11.45 -4.78
CA LEU A 343 -20.23 -10.13 -5.35
C LEU A 343 -21.06 -9.25 -4.42
N ARG A 344 -22.00 -9.82 -3.64
CA ARG A 344 -22.76 -9.07 -2.63
C ARG A 344 -21.83 -8.51 -1.54
N ALA A 345 -20.94 -9.35 -1.01
CA ALA A 345 -19.96 -8.93 -0.02
C ALA A 345 -19.01 -7.86 -0.59
N TYR A 346 -18.53 -8.07 -1.82
CA TYR A 346 -17.72 -7.11 -2.56
C TYR A 346 -18.39 -5.74 -2.72
N SER A 347 -19.63 -5.71 -3.22
CA SER A 347 -20.38 -4.47 -3.43
C SER A 347 -20.58 -3.71 -2.12
N ARG A 348 -20.96 -4.43 -1.04
CA ARG A 348 -21.19 -3.83 0.27
C ARG A 348 -19.91 -3.24 0.86
N ALA A 349 -18.79 -3.98 0.80
CA ALA A 349 -17.55 -3.57 1.43
C ALA A 349 -16.82 -2.45 0.69
N GLY A 350 -16.92 -2.41 -0.64
CA GLY A 350 -16.26 -1.39 -1.44
C GLY A 350 -17.13 -0.17 -1.79
N GLN A 351 -18.38 -0.12 -1.30
CA GLN A 351 -19.40 0.89 -1.70
C GLN A 351 -19.52 1.02 -3.23
N ASN A 352 -19.50 -0.13 -3.91
CA ASN A 352 -19.49 -0.22 -5.37
C ASN A 352 -20.89 -0.55 -5.91
N GLY A 353 -21.07 -0.43 -7.23
CA GLY A 353 -22.32 -0.78 -7.92
C GLY A 353 -22.91 -2.14 -7.50
N GLY A 354 -24.23 -2.28 -7.61
CA GLY A 354 -24.95 -3.45 -7.09
C GLY A 354 -24.50 -4.78 -7.69
N ALA A 355 -24.45 -5.83 -6.86
CA ALA A 355 -23.93 -7.16 -7.22
C ALA A 355 -24.54 -7.77 -8.50
N LYS A 356 -25.85 -7.56 -8.74
CA LYS A 356 -26.54 -8.03 -9.95
C LYS A 356 -26.07 -7.32 -11.23
N SER A 357 -25.64 -6.06 -11.14
CA SER A 357 -25.11 -5.28 -12.27
C SER A 357 -23.70 -5.76 -12.61
N LEU A 358 -22.84 -5.89 -11.59
CA LEU A 358 -21.49 -6.43 -11.74
C LEU A 358 -21.51 -7.85 -12.31
N PHE A 359 -22.40 -8.72 -11.81
CA PHE A 359 -22.51 -10.09 -12.30
C PHE A 359 -22.84 -10.17 -13.80
N ARG A 360 -23.76 -9.32 -14.30
CA ARG A 360 -24.09 -9.25 -15.73
C ARG A 360 -22.87 -8.87 -16.57
N ARG A 361 -22.18 -7.80 -16.18
CA ARG A 361 -20.97 -7.34 -16.88
C ARG A 361 -19.80 -8.33 -16.86
N LEU A 362 -19.71 -9.16 -15.82
CA LEU A 362 -18.70 -10.21 -15.75
C LEU A 362 -19.00 -11.37 -16.72
N ARG A 363 -20.26 -11.57 -17.10
CA ARG A 363 -20.69 -12.59 -18.07
C ARG A 363 -20.63 -12.11 -19.52
N ASP A 364 -20.71 -10.80 -19.75
CA ASP A 364 -20.58 -10.23 -21.08
C ASP A 364 -19.11 -10.38 -21.57
N PRO A 365 -18.86 -11.09 -22.68
CA PRO A 365 -17.53 -11.15 -23.28
C PRO A 365 -17.13 -9.75 -23.78
N GLU A 366 -15.85 -9.40 -23.61
CA GLU A 366 -15.25 -8.19 -24.18
C GLU A 366 -15.21 -8.23 -25.71
#